data_AF-A0A0G0PT28-F1
#
_entry.id   AF-A0A0G0PT28-F1
#
_cell.length_a   1.000
_cell.length_b   1.000
_cell.length_c   1.000
_cell.angle_alpha   90.00
_cell.angle_beta   90.00
_cell.angle_gamma   90.00
#
_symmetry.space_group_name_H-M   'P 1'
#
loop_
_entity.id
_entity.type
_entity.pdbx_description
1 polymer ?
#
loop_
_entity_poly.entity_id
_entity_poly.type
_entity_poly.pdbx_seq_one_letter_code
_entity_poly.pdbx_strand_id
1 'polypeptide(L)'
;PYFDLIAVAGDDGAYPIITAEANRIEFYSDIDNDGARELEMPLGKYIEHVQSLDIGEIYLNSMDRDGTGFGYDFETIGEIVDAVRLPLIIAGGAGNESHLIDGLHMGGVSAVATANLFNFIGDGLPKARNKIIESGENVAKWNKSF
;
A
#
# COMPACT_ATOMS: atom_id res chain seq x y z
N PRO A 1 -0.66 -6.09 -14.40
CA PRO A 1 -0.46 -4.82 -13.67
C PRO A 1 0.66 -5.04 -12.65
N TYR A 2 1.63 -4.12 -12.54
CA TYR A 2 2.84 -4.27 -11.73
C TYR A 2 2.66 -3.66 -10.33
N PHE A 3 3.24 -4.28 -9.30
CA PHE A 3 3.06 -3.90 -7.89
C PHE A 3 4.36 -3.94 -7.07
N ASP A 4 4.40 -3.38 -5.86
CA ASP A 4 5.35 -3.77 -4.83
C ASP A 4 4.55 -4.19 -3.60
N LEU A 5 4.55 -5.48 -3.26
CA LEU A 5 3.98 -5.97 -2.02
C LEU A 5 5.03 -5.95 -0.90
N ILE A 6 5.14 -4.89 -0.11
CA ILE A 6 5.93 -4.84 1.13
C ILE A 6 5.22 -5.61 2.25
N ALA A 7 5.83 -6.68 2.78
CA ALA A 7 5.39 -7.31 4.02
C ALA A 7 6.16 -6.73 5.22
N VAL A 8 5.44 -6.28 6.26
CA VAL A 8 6.06 -5.74 7.48
C VAL A 8 5.95 -6.76 8.60
N ALA A 9 7.10 -7.11 9.19
CA ALA A 9 7.22 -8.09 10.26
C ALA A 9 6.45 -7.67 11.53
N GLY A 10 6.03 -8.66 12.33
CA GLY A 10 5.56 -8.44 13.71
C GLY A 10 6.69 -8.00 14.65
N ASP A 11 6.32 -7.59 15.87
CA ASP A 11 7.14 -6.94 16.92
C ASP A 11 8.37 -7.76 17.39
N ASP A 12 8.55 -8.99 16.91
CA ASP A 12 9.43 -10.01 17.51
C ASP A 12 10.74 -10.29 16.73
N GLY A 13 11.07 -9.46 15.74
CA GLY A 13 12.45 -9.34 15.22
C GLY A 13 12.71 -9.88 13.82
N ALA A 14 13.33 -9.02 13.01
CA ALA A 14 14.10 -9.29 11.79
C ALA A 14 13.50 -10.29 10.79
N TYR A 15 12.38 -9.91 10.15
CA TYR A 15 12.00 -10.47 8.84
C TYR A 15 12.15 -9.42 7.75
N PRO A 16 12.58 -9.83 6.53
CA PRO A 16 12.90 -8.91 5.44
C PRO A 16 11.69 -8.10 4.97
N ILE A 17 11.96 -6.89 4.46
CA ILE A 17 11.01 -6.16 3.62
C ILE A 17 10.89 -6.98 2.32
N ILE A 18 9.91 -7.86 2.30
CA ILE A 18 9.58 -8.61 1.09
C ILE A 18 8.78 -7.66 0.23
N THR A 19 9.27 -7.22 -0.94
CA THR A 19 8.50 -6.51 -2.00
C THR A 19 8.00 -7.52 -3.05
N ALA A 20 7.05 -7.15 -3.91
CA ALA A 20 6.59 -8.03 -5.00
C ALA A 20 5.80 -7.33 -6.11
N GLU A 21 6.21 -7.50 -7.36
CA GLU A 21 5.43 -7.11 -8.55
C GLU A 21 4.68 -8.30 -9.13
N ALA A 22 3.42 -8.06 -9.53
CA ALA A 22 2.74 -9.04 -10.36
C ALA A 22 3.43 -9.05 -11.74
N ASN A 23 3.96 -10.24 -12.08
CA ASN A 23 4.91 -10.55 -13.15
C ASN A 23 6.40 -10.28 -12.89
N ARG A 24 6.81 -9.83 -11.69
CA ARG A 24 8.23 -9.75 -11.28
C ARG A 24 8.33 -9.42 -9.80
N ILE A 25 8.80 -10.29 -8.92
CA ILE A 25 8.77 -10.00 -7.47
C ILE A 25 10.16 -9.59 -7.00
N GLU A 26 10.39 -8.38 -6.50
CA GLU A 26 11.72 -7.99 -6.00
C GLU A 26 11.84 -8.29 -4.50
N PHE A 27 12.85 -9.02 -4.02
CA PHE A 27 13.04 -9.24 -2.58
C PHE A 27 14.20 -8.38 -2.07
N TYR A 28 13.99 -7.64 -0.97
CA TYR A 28 15.07 -6.95 -0.27
C TYR A 28 15.24 -7.58 1.12
N SER A 29 16.22 -8.45 1.26
CA SER A 29 16.70 -8.90 2.57
C SER A 29 18.01 -8.21 2.91
N ASP A 30 18.13 -7.68 4.14
CA ASP A 30 19.32 -7.00 4.69
C ASP A 30 20.64 -7.83 4.61
N ILE A 31 20.58 -9.08 4.15
CA ILE A 31 21.70 -10.02 4.11
C ILE A 31 22.45 -10.01 2.76
N ASP A 32 21.82 -9.61 1.65
CA ASP A 32 22.46 -9.63 0.33
C ASP A 32 22.22 -8.30 -0.41
N ASN A 33 23.28 -7.49 -0.52
CA ASN A 33 23.32 -6.26 -1.31
C ASN A 33 22.82 -6.49 -2.75
N ASP A 34 21.89 -5.62 -3.18
CA ASP A 34 21.49 -5.32 -4.55
C ASP A 34 21.10 -6.51 -5.45
N GLY A 35 19.80 -6.78 -5.52
CA GLY A 35 19.24 -7.47 -6.69
C GLY A 35 17.78 -7.86 -6.57
N ALA A 36 16.94 -7.22 -7.39
CA ALA A 36 15.65 -7.76 -7.80
C ALA A 36 15.80 -9.18 -8.39
N ARG A 37 14.94 -10.12 -7.99
CA ARG A 37 14.95 -11.50 -8.52
C ARG A 37 13.54 -11.93 -8.93
N GLU A 38 13.31 -12.03 -10.23
CA GLU A 38 12.03 -12.46 -10.81
C GLU A 38 11.55 -13.81 -10.24
N LEU A 39 10.35 -13.83 -9.64
CA LEU A 39 9.61 -15.06 -9.37
C LEU A 39 8.43 -15.14 -10.33
N GLU A 40 8.33 -16.24 -11.07
CA GLU A 40 7.19 -16.56 -11.94
C GLU A 40 5.99 -17.05 -11.10
N MET A 41 5.38 -16.17 -10.29
CA MET A 41 4.21 -16.49 -9.46
C MET A 41 3.10 -15.44 -9.59
N PRO A 42 1.83 -15.83 -9.77
CA PRO A 42 0.70 -14.89 -9.75
C PRO A 42 0.56 -14.16 -8.39
N LEU A 43 0.15 -12.89 -8.41
CA LEU A 43 0.01 -12.04 -7.22
C LEU A 43 -0.82 -12.69 -6.09
N GLY A 44 -1.97 -13.29 -6.42
CA GLY A 44 -2.80 -13.98 -5.42
C GLY A 44 -2.07 -15.14 -4.73
N LYS A 45 -1.27 -15.92 -5.47
CA LYS A 45 -0.43 -16.99 -4.89
C LYS A 45 0.68 -16.46 -4.03
N TYR A 46 1.23 -15.31 -4.40
CA TYR A 46 2.23 -14.66 -3.60
C TYR A 46 1.67 -14.11 -2.29
N ILE A 47 0.48 -13.50 -2.35
CA ILE A 47 -0.26 -13.05 -1.17
C ILE A 47 -0.57 -14.24 -0.23
N GLU A 48 -0.96 -15.40 -0.76
CA GLU A 48 -1.11 -16.63 0.04
C GLU A 48 0.22 -17.02 0.73
N HIS A 49 1.34 -16.95 0.02
CA HIS A 49 2.66 -17.27 0.56
C HIS A 49 3.08 -16.29 1.66
N VAL A 50 2.98 -14.99 1.39
CA VAL A 50 3.37 -13.93 2.32
C VAL A 50 2.53 -13.98 3.59
N GLN A 51 1.22 -14.24 3.49
CA GLN A 51 0.35 -14.45 4.66
C GLN A 51 0.66 -15.72 5.47
N SER A 52 1.45 -16.66 4.94
CA SER A 52 1.92 -17.84 5.68
C SER A 52 3.17 -17.56 6.52
N LEU A 53 3.80 -16.40 6.32
CA LEU A 53 4.93 -15.91 7.11
C LEU A 53 4.42 -15.17 8.36
N ASP A 54 5.31 -14.95 9.32
CA ASP A 54 5.02 -14.23 10.55
C ASP A 54 5.08 -12.70 10.33
N ILE A 55 4.07 -12.18 9.65
CA ILE A 55 3.97 -10.78 9.24
C ILE A 55 2.71 -10.13 9.81
N GLY A 56 2.81 -8.84 10.14
CA GLY A 56 1.73 -8.08 10.76
C GLY A 56 0.81 -7.41 9.76
N GLU A 57 1.33 -6.97 8.60
CA GLU A 57 0.58 -6.24 7.59
C GLU A 57 1.20 -6.39 6.19
N ILE A 58 0.39 -6.02 5.20
CA ILE A 58 0.73 -6.01 3.79
C ILE A 58 0.60 -4.59 3.27
N TYR A 59 1.64 -4.07 2.64
CA TYR A 59 1.63 -2.83 1.88
C TYR A 59 1.75 -3.16 0.40
N LEU A 60 0.77 -2.77 -0.41
CA LEU A 60 0.67 -3.08 -1.83
C LEU A 60 0.73 -1.78 -2.65
N ASN A 61 1.87 -1.48 -3.23
CA ASN A 61 2.10 -0.34 -4.13
C ASN A 61 1.76 -0.73 -5.57
N SER A 62 0.93 0.00 -6.30
CA SER A 62 0.81 -0.21 -7.74
C SER A 62 1.88 0.59 -8.48
N MET A 63 2.86 -0.08 -9.08
CA MET A 63 3.91 0.58 -9.86
C MET A 63 3.38 1.18 -11.15
N ASP A 64 2.42 0.52 -11.80
CA ASP A 64 1.77 1.05 -13.01
C ASP A 64 1.03 2.36 -12.74
N ARG A 65 0.51 2.51 -11.51
CA ARG A 65 -0.15 3.73 -11.07
C ARG A 65 0.81 4.70 -10.43
N ASP A 66 1.98 4.29 -9.97
CA ASP A 66 2.87 5.17 -9.23
C ASP A 66 3.32 6.37 -10.08
N GLY A 67 3.36 7.54 -9.46
CA GLY A 67 3.62 8.82 -10.13
C GLY A 67 2.56 9.30 -11.12
N THR A 68 1.54 8.50 -11.49
CA THR A 68 0.52 8.90 -12.48
C THR A 68 -0.46 9.94 -11.96
N GLY A 69 -0.77 9.88 -10.66
CA GLY A 69 -1.80 10.72 -10.05
C GLY A 69 -3.24 10.38 -10.48
N PHE A 70 -3.47 9.22 -11.11
CA PHE A 70 -4.79 8.80 -11.65
C PHE A 70 -5.61 7.89 -10.71
N GLY A 71 -5.23 7.78 -9.45
CA GLY A 71 -5.89 6.95 -8.45
C GLY A 71 -5.27 5.58 -8.31
N TYR A 72 -5.73 4.85 -7.30
CA TYR A 72 -5.29 3.50 -6.98
C TYR A 72 -5.75 2.47 -8.02
N ASP A 73 -5.07 1.33 -8.06
CA ASP A 73 -5.42 0.24 -8.97
C ASP A 73 -6.53 -0.66 -8.40
N PHE A 74 -7.75 -0.12 -8.36
CA PHE A 74 -8.91 -0.82 -7.79
C PHE A 74 -9.29 -2.12 -8.51
N GLU A 75 -8.92 -2.26 -9.79
CA GLU A 75 -9.16 -3.50 -10.56
C GLU A 75 -8.35 -4.63 -9.93
N THR A 76 -7.03 -4.48 -9.85
CA THR A 76 -6.17 -5.51 -9.25
C THR A 76 -6.44 -5.72 -7.77
N ILE A 77 -6.67 -4.64 -7.00
CA ILE A 77 -7.00 -4.78 -5.58
C ILE A 77 -8.29 -5.59 -5.43
N GLY A 78 -9.31 -5.34 -6.27
CA GLY A 78 -10.57 -6.08 -6.25
C GLY A 78 -10.42 -7.57 -6.54
N GLU A 79 -9.41 -7.98 -7.31
CA GLU A 79 -9.12 -9.39 -7.58
C GLU A 79 -8.55 -10.15 -6.38
N ILE A 80 -7.84 -9.45 -5.48
CA ILE A 80 -7.07 -10.08 -4.39
C ILE A 80 -7.63 -9.80 -2.99
N VAL A 81 -8.40 -8.73 -2.80
CA VAL A 81 -8.74 -8.20 -1.47
C VAL A 81 -9.51 -9.21 -0.60
N ASP A 82 -10.40 -10.01 -1.19
CA ASP A 82 -11.16 -11.03 -0.45
C ASP A 82 -10.29 -12.18 0.09
N ALA A 83 -9.10 -12.38 -0.50
CA ALA A 83 -8.14 -13.41 -0.07
C ALA A 83 -7.14 -12.88 0.97
N VAL A 84 -7.11 -11.57 1.21
CA VAL A 84 -6.20 -10.92 2.17
C VAL A 84 -6.85 -10.91 3.56
N ARG A 85 -6.15 -11.53 4.53
CA ARG A 85 -6.57 -11.68 5.93
C ARG A 85 -5.79 -10.79 6.88
N LEU A 86 -4.67 -10.22 6.42
CA LEU A 86 -3.86 -9.27 7.15
C LEU A 86 -4.31 -7.84 6.81
N PRO A 87 -4.02 -6.84 7.66
CA PRO A 87 -4.20 -5.44 7.30
C PRO A 87 -3.53 -5.12 5.95
N LEU A 88 -4.30 -4.54 5.04
CA LEU A 88 -3.86 -4.17 3.70
C LEU A 88 -3.74 -2.65 3.58
N ILE A 89 -2.54 -2.17 3.31
CA ILE A 89 -2.23 -0.78 2.97
C ILE A 89 -2.06 -0.72 1.46
N ILE A 90 -2.75 0.18 0.76
CA ILE A 90 -2.58 0.36 -0.69
C ILE A 90 -1.83 1.65 -1.02
N ALA A 91 -1.00 1.62 -2.05
CA ALA A 91 -0.20 2.75 -2.52
C ALA A 91 -0.11 2.80 -4.05
N GLY A 92 0.50 3.87 -4.57
CA GLY A 92 0.68 4.07 -6.01
C GLY A 92 -0.52 4.75 -6.67
N GLY A 93 -0.31 5.95 -7.22
CA GLY A 93 -1.28 6.64 -8.09
C GLY A 93 -2.23 7.65 -7.45
N ALA A 94 -2.31 7.76 -6.12
CA ALA A 94 -3.09 8.83 -5.50
C ALA A 94 -2.49 10.22 -5.82
N GLY A 95 -3.31 11.09 -6.44
CA GLY A 95 -2.92 12.43 -6.88
C GLY A 95 -3.75 13.55 -6.27
N ASN A 96 -4.79 13.22 -5.51
CA ASN A 96 -5.66 14.17 -4.81
C ASN A 96 -6.33 13.48 -3.61
N GLU A 97 -7.00 14.27 -2.77
CA GLU A 97 -7.73 13.81 -1.59
C GLU A 97 -8.85 12.80 -1.88
N SER A 98 -9.52 12.92 -3.03
CA SER A 98 -10.63 12.04 -3.38
C SER A 98 -10.12 10.62 -3.62
N HIS A 99 -8.95 10.48 -4.24
CA HIS A 99 -8.33 9.16 -4.43
C HIS A 99 -8.03 8.49 -3.08
N LEU A 100 -7.62 9.25 -2.05
CA LEU A 100 -7.42 8.71 -0.70
C LEU A 100 -8.73 8.22 -0.08
N ILE A 101 -9.79 9.02 -0.20
CA ILE A 101 -11.12 8.67 0.30
C ILE A 101 -11.67 7.44 -0.41
N ASP A 102 -11.54 7.37 -1.74
CA ASP A 102 -11.97 6.22 -2.53
C ASP A 102 -11.24 4.94 -2.10
N GLY A 103 -9.94 5.03 -1.80
CA GLY A 103 -9.16 3.92 -1.26
C GLY A 103 -9.59 3.49 0.14
N LEU A 104 -9.90 4.44 1.03
CA LEU A 104 -10.40 4.15 2.38
C LEU A 104 -11.81 3.53 2.37
N HIS A 105 -12.64 3.90 1.40
CA HIS A 105 -13.97 3.30 1.22
C HIS A 105 -13.92 1.90 0.59
N MET A 106 -12.78 1.46 0.06
CA MET A 106 -12.66 0.14 -0.53
C MET A 106 -12.67 -0.93 0.56
N GLY A 107 -13.67 -1.82 0.52
CA GLY A 107 -13.79 -2.93 1.46
C GLY A 107 -12.52 -3.80 1.47
N GLY A 108 -12.05 -4.14 2.68
CA GLY A 108 -10.84 -4.94 2.90
C GLY A 108 -9.52 -4.16 2.83
N VAL A 109 -9.54 -2.88 2.46
CA VAL A 109 -8.40 -1.97 2.62
C VAL A 109 -8.41 -1.39 4.03
N SER A 110 -7.29 -1.52 4.73
CA SER A 110 -7.11 -1.02 6.11
C SER A 110 -6.52 0.38 6.17
N ALA A 111 -5.70 0.75 5.19
CA ALA A 111 -5.11 2.07 5.07
C ALA A 111 -4.68 2.39 3.64
N VAL A 112 -4.39 3.66 3.40
CA VAL A 112 -3.92 4.18 2.11
C VAL A 112 -2.63 4.97 2.30
N ALA A 113 -1.73 4.91 1.32
CA ALA A 113 -0.48 5.66 1.32
C ALA A 113 -0.31 6.46 0.02
N THR A 114 0.41 7.58 0.13
CA THR A 114 0.81 8.42 -1.00
C THR A 114 2.07 9.19 -0.66
N ALA A 115 3.05 9.18 -1.56
CA ALA A 115 4.23 10.04 -1.46
C ALA A 115 4.03 11.31 -2.30
N ASN A 116 3.55 11.16 -3.54
CA ASN A 116 3.49 12.25 -4.51
C ASN A 116 2.61 13.42 -4.02
N LEU A 117 1.41 13.12 -3.50
CA LEU A 117 0.47 14.12 -3.03
C LEU A 117 1.01 14.94 -1.85
N PHE A 118 1.76 14.32 -0.93
CA PHE A 118 2.24 15.02 0.27
C PHE A 118 3.59 15.71 0.06
N ASN A 119 4.44 15.19 -0.82
CA ASN A 119 5.77 15.74 -1.06
C ASN A 119 5.78 16.90 -2.06
N PHE A 120 4.91 16.83 -3.09
CA PHE A 120 5.00 17.76 -4.23
C PHE A 120 3.79 18.68 -4.38
N ILE A 121 2.68 18.40 -3.69
CA ILE A 121 1.51 19.28 -3.70
C ILE A 121 1.51 20.11 -2.41
N GLY A 122 1.76 21.41 -2.55
CA GLY A 122 2.07 22.30 -1.42
C GLY A 122 1.03 22.33 -0.29
N ASP A 123 -0.25 22.12 -0.61
CA ASP A 123 -1.33 22.02 0.39
C ASP A 123 -2.00 20.63 0.42
N GLY A 124 -1.35 19.61 -0.16
CA GLY A 124 -1.90 18.25 -0.29
C GLY A 124 -2.22 17.60 1.07
N LEU A 125 -1.28 17.65 2.02
CA LEU A 125 -1.48 17.08 3.36
C LEU A 125 -2.63 17.73 4.15
N PRO A 126 -2.67 19.06 4.36
CA PRO A 126 -3.77 19.69 5.10
C PRO A 126 -5.12 19.54 4.40
N LYS A 127 -5.18 19.61 3.06
CA LYS A 127 -6.42 19.38 2.30
C LYS A 127 -6.93 17.95 2.45
N ALA A 128 -6.07 16.96 2.21
CA ALA A 128 -6.41 15.55 2.37
C ALA A 128 -6.95 15.26 3.76
N ARG A 129 -6.25 15.75 4.80
CA ARG A 129 -6.67 15.55 6.18
C ARG A 129 -8.06 16.13 6.45
N ASN A 130 -8.33 17.36 6.04
CA ASN A 130 -9.64 17.99 6.26
C ASN A 130 -10.73 17.21 5.53
N LYS A 131 -10.47 16.79 4.30
CA LYS A 131 -11.43 16.06 3.46
C LYS A 131 -11.75 14.67 4.00
N ILE A 132 -10.76 13.95 4.52
CA ILE A 132 -10.96 12.65 5.18
C ILE A 132 -11.74 12.81 6.50
N ILE A 133 -11.50 13.88 7.27
CA ILE A 133 -12.31 14.16 8.46
C ILE A 133 -13.76 14.50 8.08
N GLU A 134 -13.96 15.28 7.01
CA GLU A 134 -15.28 15.64 6.48
C GLU A 134 -16.05 14.43 5.93
N SER A 135 -15.37 13.43 5.34
CA SER A 135 -16.01 12.20 4.85
C SER A 135 -16.47 11.26 5.97
N GLY A 136 -16.10 11.56 7.23
CA GLY A 136 -16.52 10.77 8.40
C GLY A 136 -15.59 9.60 8.72
N GLU A 137 -14.44 9.50 8.06
CA GLU A 137 -13.47 8.43 8.28
C GLU A 137 -12.85 8.48 9.68
N ASN A 138 -12.51 7.31 10.21
CA ASN A 138 -11.91 7.17 11.52
C ASN A 138 -10.41 7.46 11.49
N VAL A 139 -10.04 8.74 11.36
CA VAL A 139 -8.66 9.19 11.47
C VAL A 139 -8.38 9.82 12.84
N ALA A 140 -7.15 9.67 13.32
CA ALA A 140 -6.70 10.27 14.56
C ALA A 140 -6.94 11.79 14.55
N LYS A 141 -7.64 12.30 15.56
CA LYS A 141 -7.93 13.73 15.76
C LYS A 141 -7.04 14.24 16.89
N TRP A 142 -6.22 15.24 16.59
CA TRP A 142 -5.29 15.83 17.54
C TRP A 142 -5.74 17.24 17.89
N ASN A 143 -5.73 17.57 19.17
CA ASN A 143 -6.04 18.91 19.67
C ASN A 143 -4.80 19.79 19.52
N LYS A 144 -4.37 20.11 18.29
CA LYS A 144 -3.36 21.14 18.06
C LYS A 144 -3.84 22.10 16.98
N SER A 145 -4.08 23.33 17.41
CA SER A 145 -4.13 24.50 16.55
C SER A 145 -2.74 24.65 15.91
N PHE A 146 -2.67 24.54 14.58
CA PHE A 146 -1.50 24.96 13.81
C PHE A 146 -1.57 26.47 13.57
#